data_AF-A0A009QKA3-F1
#
_entry.id   AF-A0A009QKA3-F1
#
_cell.length_a   1.000
_cell.length_b   1.000
_cell.length_c   1.000
_cell.angle_alpha   90.00
_cell.angle_beta   90.00
_cell.angle_gamma   90.00
#
_symmetry.space_group_name_H-M   'P 1'
#
loop_
_entity.id
_entity.type
_entity.pdbx_description
1 polymer ?
#
loop_
_entity_poly.entity_id
_entity_poly.type
_entity_poly.pdbx_seq_one_letter_code
_entity_poly.pdbx_strand_id
1 'polypeptide(L)'
;MKPEQFIREHGEKKARALLAQLHNLGCPDDMKITVINGMWHRTSKGFTYPELKRLLESIDQINAFDGGIKEAKEILSRINKHGSKYATLFERPALEQAIHDYESIYGGGDES
;
A
#
# COMPACT_ATOMS: atom_id res chain seq x y z
N MET A 1 -1.50 -9.88 12.25
CA MET A 1 -2.25 -9.37 11.08
C MET A 1 -1.26 -8.70 10.12
N LYS A 2 -1.45 -8.88 8.81
CA LYS A 2 -0.67 -8.16 7.78
C LYS A 2 -1.28 -6.76 7.52
N PRO A 3 -0.52 -5.78 7.02
CA PRO A 3 -1.06 -4.44 6.79
C PRO A 3 -2.13 -4.43 5.67
N GLU A 4 -2.00 -5.28 4.64
CA GLU A 4 -3.00 -5.45 3.58
C GLU A 4 -4.32 -5.99 4.16
N GLN A 5 -4.23 -6.99 5.04
CA GLN A 5 -5.38 -7.56 5.74
C GLN A 5 -6.08 -6.50 6.59
N PHE A 6 -5.30 -5.67 7.30
CA PHE A 6 -5.84 -4.58 8.10
C PHE A 6 -6.63 -3.57 7.26
N ILE A 7 -6.09 -3.16 6.10
CA ILE A 7 -6.78 -2.25 5.17
C ILE A 7 -8.06 -2.91 4.63
N ARG A 8 -8.02 -4.19 4.27
CA ARG A 8 -9.20 -4.92 3.75
C ARG A 8 -10.32 -5.04 4.77
N GLU A 9 -9.99 -5.33 6.03
CA GLU A 9 -10.98 -5.55 7.10
C GLU A 9 -11.55 -4.24 7.67
N HIS A 10 -10.76 -3.17 7.68
CA HIS A 10 -11.11 -1.92 8.37
C HIS A 10 -11.29 -0.71 7.44
N GLY A 11 -10.86 -0.80 6.20
CA GLY A 11 -10.91 0.25 5.19
C GLY A 11 -9.83 1.32 5.34
N GLU A 12 -9.59 2.04 4.25
CA GLU A 12 -8.56 3.09 4.16
C GLU A 12 -8.72 4.19 5.21
N LYS A 13 -9.96 4.59 5.52
CA LYS A 13 -10.22 5.65 6.50
C LYS A 13 -9.66 5.29 7.88
N LYS A 14 -9.85 4.05 8.33
CA LYS A 14 -9.29 3.57 9.61
C LYS A 14 -7.77 3.41 9.52
N ALA A 15 -7.26 2.93 8.38
CA ALA A 15 -5.83 2.84 8.15
C ALA A 15 -5.11 4.19 8.23
N ARG A 16 -5.66 5.24 7.59
CA ARG A 16 -5.14 6.61 7.66
C ARG A 16 -5.20 7.17 9.08
N ALA A 17 -6.30 6.92 9.80
CA ALA A 17 -6.42 7.35 11.19
C ALA A 17 -5.37 6.69 12.10
N LEU A 18 -5.13 5.39 11.95
CA LEU A 18 -4.08 4.68 12.67
C LEU A 18 -2.69 5.25 12.31
N LEU A 19 -2.41 5.44 11.03
CA LEU A 19 -1.15 6.00 10.56
C LEU A 19 -0.86 7.38 11.18
N ALA A 20 -1.86 8.27 11.19
CA ALA A 20 -1.76 9.58 11.81
C ALA A 20 -1.50 9.50 13.32
N GLN A 21 -2.15 8.58 14.03
CA GLN A 21 -1.91 8.37 15.46
C GLN A 21 -0.48 7.92 15.74
N LEU A 22 0.03 6.93 14.99
CA LEU A 22 1.40 6.43 15.16
C LEU A 22 2.44 7.52 14.90
N HIS A 23 2.23 8.34 13.86
CA HIS A 23 3.08 9.49 13.55
C HIS A 23 3.09 10.51 14.69
N ASN A 24 1.91 10.90 15.20
CA ASN A 24 1.80 11.87 16.29
C ASN A 24 2.42 11.39 17.60
N LEU A 25 2.47 10.07 17.81
CA LEU A 25 3.10 9.45 18.98
C LEU A 25 4.61 9.25 18.82
N GLY A 26 5.19 9.58 17.67
CA GLY A 26 6.62 9.40 17.41
C GLY A 26 7.05 7.93 17.47
N CYS A 27 6.17 7.02 17.03
CA CYS A 27 6.47 5.60 17.04
C CYS A 27 7.64 5.28 16.11
N PRO A 28 8.65 4.50 16.54
CA PRO A 28 9.77 4.12 15.67
C PRO A 28 9.31 3.34 14.42
N ASP A 29 9.99 3.55 13.30
CA ASP A 29 9.69 2.91 12.02
C ASP A 29 9.83 1.38 12.03
N ASP A 30 10.68 0.84 12.90
CA ASP A 30 10.88 -0.59 13.08
C ASP A 30 9.91 -1.22 14.09
N MET A 31 9.06 -0.41 14.73
CA MET A 31 8.10 -0.89 15.70
C MET A 31 6.95 -1.64 15.00
N LYS A 32 6.84 -2.93 15.31
CA LYS A 32 5.72 -3.76 14.86
C LYS A 32 4.49 -3.58 15.76
N ILE A 33 3.35 -3.46 15.10
CA ILE A 33 2.04 -3.32 15.73
C ILE A 33 1.02 -4.32 15.17
N THR A 34 -0.01 -4.58 15.97
CA THR A 34 -1.23 -5.27 15.53
C THR A 34 -2.43 -4.50 16.07
N VAL A 35 -3.61 -4.71 15.48
CA VAL A 35 -4.86 -4.14 15.98
C VAL A 35 -5.72 -5.25 16.54
N ILE A 36 -6.20 -5.08 17.78
CA ILE A 36 -7.08 -6.02 18.49
C ILE A 36 -8.23 -5.20 19.05
N ASN A 37 -9.47 -5.57 18.76
CA ASN A 37 -10.67 -4.84 19.21
C ASN A 37 -10.64 -3.34 18.89
N GLY A 38 -10.03 -2.95 17.77
CA GLY A 38 -9.92 -1.56 17.33
C GLY A 38 -8.83 -0.73 18.03
N MET A 39 -8.06 -1.32 18.96
CA MET A 39 -6.90 -0.68 19.58
C MET A 39 -5.62 -1.28 19.03
N TRP A 40 -4.62 -0.42 18.77
CA TRP A 40 -3.30 -0.91 18.34
C TRP A 40 -2.46 -1.28 19.55
N HIS A 41 -1.64 -2.33 19.38
CA HIS A 41 -0.74 -2.84 20.40
C HIS A 41 0.62 -3.11 19.77
N ARG A 42 1.69 -2.83 20.52
CA ARG A 42 3.03 -3.29 20.16
C ARG A 42 3.07 -4.83 20.18
N THR A 43 3.75 -5.42 19.20
CA THR A 43 3.87 -6.87 19.06
C THR A 43 5.19 -7.24 18.41
N SER A 44 5.57 -8.52 18.48
CA SER A 44 6.66 -9.09 17.66
C SER A 44 6.18 -9.56 16.28
N LYS A 45 4.87 -9.83 16.13
CA LYS A 45 4.23 -10.39 14.94
C LYS A 45 3.10 -9.47 14.47
N GLY A 46 3.45 -8.54 13.59
CA GLY A 46 2.57 -7.49 13.10
C GLY A 46 3.20 -6.76 11.93
N PHE A 47 2.77 -5.53 11.68
CA PHE A 47 3.27 -4.67 10.62
C PHE A 47 3.82 -3.36 11.19
N THR A 48 4.61 -2.64 10.41
CA THR A 48 5.24 -1.39 10.83
C THR A 48 4.55 -0.16 10.25
N TYR A 49 4.87 1.01 10.80
CA TYR A 49 4.41 2.30 10.27
C TYR A 49 4.78 2.48 8.79
N PRO A 50 6.03 2.27 8.35
CA PRO A 50 6.40 2.40 6.93
C PRO A 50 5.65 1.42 6.02
N GLU A 51 5.40 0.19 6.47
CA GLU A 51 4.65 -0.81 5.68
C GLU A 51 3.21 -0.33 5.43
N LEU A 52 2.53 0.16 6.46
CA LEU A 52 1.16 0.70 6.32
C LEU A 52 1.15 1.98 5.46
N LYS A 53 2.13 2.86 5.65
CA LYS A 53 2.27 4.11 4.89
C LYS A 53 2.43 3.82 3.40
N ARG A 54 3.36 2.94 3.03
CA ARG A 54 3.62 2.54 1.64
C ARG A 54 2.35 2.04 0.96
N LEU A 55 1.55 1.19 1.62
CA LEU A 55 0.31 0.68 1.03
C LEU A 55 -0.70 1.81 0.78
N LEU A 56 -0.86 2.75 1.70
CA LEU A 56 -1.76 3.90 1.53
C LEU A 56 -1.28 4.84 0.41
N GLU A 57 0.03 5.08 0.30
CA GLU A 57 0.62 5.86 -0.80
C GLU A 57 0.45 5.16 -2.15
N SER A 58 0.63 3.84 -2.21
CA SER A 58 0.35 3.03 -3.40
C SER A 58 -1.12 3.12 -3.80
N ILE A 59 -2.05 3.08 -2.84
CA ILE A 59 -3.47 3.30 -3.12
C ILE A 59 -3.74 4.69 -3.68
N ASP A 60 -3.17 5.74 -3.07
CA ASP A 60 -3.30 7.12 -3.55
C ASP A 60 -2.75 7.27 -4.97
N GLN A 61 -1.61 6.66 -5.27
CA GLN A 61 -1.02 6.67 -6.60
C GLN A 61 -1.92 5.98 -7.63
N ILE A 62 -2.53 4.84 -7.30
CA ILE A 62 -3.45 4.15 -8.21
C ILE A 62 -4.75 4.93 -8.40
N ASN A 63 -5.29 5.52 -7.33
CA ASN A 63 -6.51 6.32 -7.36
C ASN A 63 -6.33 7.68 -8.06
N ALA A 64 -5.09 8.12 -8.29
CA ALA A 64 -4.80 9.32 -9.06
C ALA A 64 -4.98 9.13 -10.58
N PHE A 65 -5.05 7.88 -11.07
CA PHE A 65 -5.40 7.59 -12.45
C PHE A 65 -6.92 7.58 -12.63
N ASP A 66 -7.44 8.24 -13.66
CA ASP A 66 -8.88 8.27 -13.96
C ASP A 66 -9.44 6.86 -14.22
N GLY A 67 -8.63 5.99 -14.85
CA GLY A 67 -8.93 4.58 -15.07
C GLY A 67 -8.46 3.64 -13.95
N GLY A 68 -7.96 4.19 -12.84
CA GLY A 68 -7.48 3.45 -11.68
C GLY A 68 -6.45 2.36 -12.03
N ILE A 69 -6.60 1.17 -11.42
CA ILE A 69 -5.69 0.04 -11.61
C ILE A 69 -5.57 -0.42 -13.07
N LYS A 70 -6.64 -0.29 -13.86
CA LYS A 70 -6.63 -0.69 -15.27
C LYS A 70 -5.69 0.21 -16.07
N GLU A 71 -5.83 1.52 -15.92
CA GLU A 71 -4.96 2.49 -16.59
C GLU A 71 -3.51 2.37 -16.11
N ALA A 72 -3.28 2.20 -14.80
CA ALA A 72 -1.95 1.98 -14.24
C ALA A 72 -1.23 0.80 -14.93
N LYS A 73 -1.91 -0.34 -15.13
CA LYS A 73 -1.35 -1.52 -15.82
C LYS A 73 -1.10 -1.26 -17.32
N GLU A 74 -1.96 -0.48 -17.97
CA GLU A 74 -1.76 -0.08 -19.37
C GLU A 74 -0.52 0.82 -19.53
N ILE A 75 -0.32 1.79 -18.62
CA ILE A 75 0.86 2.65 -18.60
C ILE A 75 2.12 1.83 -18.34
N LEU A 76 2.10 0.92 -17.36
CA LEU A 76 3.23 0.03 -17.08
C LEU A 76 3.60 -0.81 -18.33
N SER A 77 2.61 -1.32 -19.05
CA SER A 77 2.83 -2.05 -20.31
C SER A 77 3.51 -1.18 -21.38
N ARG A 78 3.13 0.10 -21.49
CA ARG A 78 3.76 1.06 -22.41
C ARG A 78 5.22 1.35 -22.01
N ILE A 79 5.50 1.55 -20.73
CA ILE A 79 6.86 1.77 -20.23
C ILE A 79 7.74 0.54 -20.54
N ASN A 80 7.23 -0.67 -20.33
CA ASN A 80 7.98 -1.90 -20.60
C ASN A 80 8.28 -2.12 -22.09
N LYS A 81 7.41 -1.65 -23.01
CA LYS A 81 7.62 -1.82 -24.45
C LYS A 81 8.44 -0.69 -25.08
N HIS A 82 8.18 0.55 -24.66
CA HIS A 82 8.63 1.77 -25.36
C HIS A 82 9.12 2.86 -24.41
N GLY A 83 9.30 2.57 -23.13
CA GLY A 83 9.76 3.54 -22.13
C GLY A 83 11.16 4.06 -22.43
N SER A 84 11.37 5.34 -22.15
CA SER A 84 12.72 5.91 -22.16
C SER A 84 13.60 5.25 -21.08
N LYS A 85 14.91 5.42 -21.17
CA LYS A 85 15.84 4.97 -20.12
C LYS A 85 15.42 5.50 -18.73
N TYR A 86 14.95 6.76 -18.66
CA TYR A 86 14.53 7.38 -17.41
C TYR A 86 13.21 6.80 -16.90
N ALA A 87 12.22 6.60 -17.78
CA ALA A 87 10.96 5.97 -17.40
C ALA A 87 11.18 4.56 -16.83
N THR A 88 12.06 3.77 -17.45
CA THR A 88 12.39 2.42 -16.99
C THR A 88 13.13 2.39 -15.65
N LEU A 89 13.98 3.39 -15.37
CA LEU A 89 14.78 3.45 -14.15
C LEU A 89 14.02 4.04 -12.95
N PHE A 90 13.11 4.99 -13.19
CA PHE A 90 12.50 5.79 -12.11
C PHE A 90 10.98 5.60 -12.01
N GLU A 91 10.25 5.65 -13.13
CA GLU A 91 8.78 5.56 -13.12
C GLU A 91 8.30 4.12 -12.99
N ARG A 92 8.94 3.20 -13.72
CA ARG A 92 8.56 1.78 -13.74
C ARG A 92 8.56 1.16 -12.34
N PRO A 93 9.64 1.23 -11.54
CA PRO A 93 9.67 0.53 -10.26
C PRO A 93 8.62 1.03 -9.28
N ALA A 94 8.36 2.34 -9.28
CA ALA A 94 7.33 2.94 -8.43
C ALA A 94 5.92 2.48 -8.85
N LEU A 95 5.64 2.46 -10.16
CA LEU A 95 4.35 2.00 -10.67
C LEU A 95 4.13 0.49 -10.47
N GLU A 96 5.18 -0.32 -10.66
CA GLU A 96 5.15 -1.77 -10.35
C GLU A 96 4.82 -2.01 -8.89
N GLN A 97 5.45 -1.26 -7.98
CA GLN A 97 5.20 -1.39 -6.55
C GLN A 97 3.77 -1.00 -6.19
N ALA A 98 3.27 0.11 -6.74
CA ALA A 98 1.92 0.58 -6.48
C ALA A 98 0.85 -0.40 -6.97
N ILE A 99 1.03 -0.97 -8.16
CA ILE A 99 0.16 -2.01 -8.72
C ILE A 99 0.16 -3.26 -7.84
N HIS A 100 1.35 -3.76 -7.49
CA HIS A 100 1.49 -4.94 -6.64
C HIS A 100 0.81 -4.75 -5.27
N ASP A 101 1.01 -3.59 -4.65
CA ASP A 101 0.41 -3.27 -3.35
C ASP A 101 -1.11 -3.18 -3.45
N TYR A 102 -1.63 -2.48 -4.45
CA TYR A 102 -3.07 -2.37 -4.68
C TYR A 102 -3.72 -3.74 -4.91
N GLU A 103 -3.11 -4.60 -5.75
CA GLU A 103 -3.58 -5.95 -6.01
C GLU A 103 -3.47 -6.86 -4.77
N SER A 104 -2.46 -6.69 -3.92
CA SER A 104 -2.36 -7.46 -2.67
C SER A 104 -3.46 -7.12 -1.65
N ILE A 105 -4.04 -5.91 -1.74
CA ILE A 105 -5.16 -5.48 -0.89
C ILE A 105 -6.49 -5.94 -1.52
N TYR A 106 -6.71 -5.64 -2.80
CA TYR A 106 -8.02 -5.72 -3.48
C TYR A 106 -8.14 -6.83 -4.53
N GLY A 107 -7.04 -7.41 -5.00
CA GLY A 107 -6.99 -8.41 -6.07
C GLY A 107 -7.22 -9.85 -5.63
N GLY A 108 -7.38 -10.11 -4.33
CA GLY A 108 -7.58 -11.46 -3.74
C GLY A 108 -8.99 -12.02 -3.91
N GLY A 109 -9.53 -12.00 -5.14
CA GLY A 109 -10.77 -12.68 -5.51
C GLY A 109 -10.58 -14.11 -6.04
N ASP A 110 -9.34 -14.57 -6.20
CA ASP A 110 -8.97 -15.90 -6.73
C ASP A 110 -8.20 -16.74 -5.66
N GLU A 111 -8.70 -16.75 -4.43
CA GLU A 111 -8.40 -17.81 -3.45
C GLU A 111 -9.66 -18.66 -3.23
N SER A 112 -10.11 -19.38 -4.28
CA SER A 112 -11.12 -20.45 -4.21
C SER A 112 -10.60 -21.75 -4.80
#